data_AF-E2BS93-F1
#
_entry.id   AF-E2BS93-F1
#
_cell.length_a   1.000
_cell.length_b   1.000
_cell.length_c   1.000
_cell.angle_alpha   90.00
_cell.angle_beta   90.00
_cell.angle_gamma   90.00
#
_symmetry.space_group_name_H-M   'P 1'
#
loop_
_entity.id
_entity.type
_entity.pdbx_description
1 polymer ?
#
loop_
_entity_poly.entity_id
_entity_poly.type
_entity_poly.pdbx_seq_one_letter_code
_entity_poly.pdbx_strand_id
1 'polypeptide(L)'
;MQDCLLLSIASIKSHLVRDVQDLDLPPFDPYEIAELPFNFAFERIKSMMLFNVIIYGLMDYKINNVMANYEVSMITFDAYFGQLSVYADFMIDYISEQNRHFKISRKFINIIVINHSFHISQIS
;
A
#
# COMPACT_ATOMS: atom_id res chain seq x y z
N MET A 1 -14.23 -12.06 21.83
CA MET A 1 -13.85 -10.67 21.49
C MET A 1 -13.17 -10.62 20.13
N GLN A 2 -12.16 -11.46 19.89
CA GLN A 2 -11.46 -11.57 18.61
C GLN A 2 -12.39 -11.84 17.41
N ASP A 3 -13.35 -12.76 17.53
CA ASP A 3 -14.31 -13.06 16.45
C ASP A 3 -15.19 -11.86 16.07
N CYS A 4 -15.56 -11.04 17.06
CA CYS A 4 -16.37 -9.83 16.84
C CYS A 4 -15.59 -8.78 16.05
N LEU A 5 -14.30 -8.60 16.36
CA LEU A 5 -13.43 -7.69 15.62
C LEU A 5 -13.23 -8.17 14.18
N LEU A 6 -13.03 -9.47 13.98
CA LEU A 6 -12.85 -10.04 12.65
C LEU A 6 -14.11 -9.87 11.79
N LEU A 7 -15.29 -10.13 12.35
CA LEU A 7 -16.58 -9.88 11.69
C LEU A 7 -16.79 -8.39 11.37
N SER A 8 -16.40 -7.50 12.28
CA SER A 8 -16.53 -6.05 12.09
C SER A 8 -15.62 -5.54 10.98
N ILE A 9 -14.38 -6.02 10.88
CA ILE A 9 -13.49 -5.62 9.79
C ILE A 9 -13.94 -6.24 8.46
N ALA A 10 -14.45 -7.46 8.48
CA ALA A 10 -15.01 -8.11 7.29
C ALA A 10 -16.23 -7.37 6.73
N SER A 11 -17.08 -6.78 7.59
CA SER A 11 -18.26 -6.02 7.13
C SER A 11 -17.87 -4.68 6.47
N ILE A 12 -16.83 -4.00 6.99
CA ILE A 12 -16.30 -2.74 6.44
C ILE A 12 -15.86 -2.91 4.99
N LYS A 13 -15.36 -4.09 4.61
CA LYS A 13 -14.89 -4.39 3.26
C LYS A 13 -15.87 -3.95 2.17
N SER A 14 -17.16 -4.25 2.33
CA SER A 14 -18.19 -3.89 1.33
C SER A 14 -18.39 -2.38 1.17
N HIS A 15 -18.09 -1.61 2.21
CA HIS A 15 -18.17 -0.16 2.22
C HIS A 15 -16.94 0.48 1.57
N LEU A 16 -15.75 -0.10 1.73
CA LEU A 16 -14.50 0.42 1.15
C LEU A 16 -14.39 0.25 -0.37
N VAL A 17 -15.15 -0.67 -0.97
CA VAL A 17 -15.16 -0.86 -2.44
C VAL A 17 -15.77 0.34 -3.15
N ARG A 18 -16.71 1.04 -2.51
CA ARG A 18 -17.43 2.17 -3.10
C ARG A 18 -16.85 3.45 -2.54
N ASP A 19 -16.87 4.50 -3.35
CA ASP A 19 -16.63 5.85 -2.90
C ASP A 19 -17.58 6.18 -1.73
N VAL A 20 -17.03 6.40 -0.54
CA VAL A 20 -17.82 6.75 0.65
C VAL A 20 -17.76 8.26 0.78
N GLN A 21 -18.62 8.93 0.01
CA GLN A 21 -18.64 10.39 -0.11
C GLN A 21 -18.77 11.11 1.24
N ASP A 22 -19.50 10.51 2.19
CA ASP A 22 -19.69 11.06 3.53
C ASP A 22 -18.39 11.09 4.38
N LEU A 23 -17.38 10.30 4.00
CA LEU A 23 -16.10 10.18 4.71
C LEU A 23 -14.92 10.76 3.92
N ASP A 24 -15.16 11.34 2.73
CA ASP A 24 -14.10 11.82 1.83
C ASP A 24 -13.02 10.75 1.56
N LEU A 25 -13.46 9.48 1.46
CA LEU A 25 -12.58 8.35 1.23
C LEU A 25 -12.64 7.94 -0.25
N PRO A 26 -11.50 7.99 -0.98
CA PRO A 26 -11.47 7.56 -2.37
C PRO A 26 -11.74 6.05 -2.48
N PRO A 27 -12.10 5.56 -3.67
CA PRO A 27 -12.19 4.13 -3.93
C PRO A 27 -10.89 3.39 -3.60
N PHE A 28 -11.00 2.21 -2.99
CA PHE A 28 -9.84 1.38 -2.67
C PHE A 28 -9.45 0.41 -3.80
N ASP A 29 -10.23 0.29 -4.88
CA ASP A 29 -9.87 -0.53 -6.05
C ASP A 29 -10.51 0.00 -7.35
N PRO A 30 -9.74 0.59 -8.29
CA PRO A 30 -8.34 0.95 -8.11
C PRO A 30 -8.16 2.04 -7.03
N TYR A 31 -7.06 1.96 -6.29
CA TYR A 31 -6.61 3.03 -5.41
C TYR A 31 -5.54 3.88 -6.10
N GLU A 32 -5.77 5.19 -6.18
CA GLU A 32 -4.93 6.11 -6.93
C GLU A 32 -4.10 7.00 -6.00
N ILE A 33 -2.81 7.15 -6.31
CA ILE A 33 -1.88 8.04 -5.62
C ILE A 33 -1.16 8.89 -6.66
N ALA A 34 -1.29 10.21 -6.56
CA ALA A 34 -0.67 11.13 -7.52
C ALA A 34 0.85 11.01 -7.55
N GLU A 35 1.48 11.04 -6.36
CA GLU A 35 2.94 10.96 -6.20
C GLU A 35 3.30 10.14 -4.96
N LEU A 36 4.28 9.24 -5.10
CA LEU A 36 4.80 8.44 -3.98
C LEU A 36 6.33 8.49 -3.97
N PRO A 37 6.93 9.29 -3.07
CA PRO A 37 8.39 9.42 -2.97
C PRO A 37 9.00 8.28 -2.14
N PHE A 38 10.12 7.76 -2.62
CA PHE A 38 10.98 6.81 -1.93
C PHE A 38 12.38 7.41 -1.79
N ASN A 39 12.84 7.55 -0.55
CA ASN A 39 14.20 7.93 -0.25
C ASN A 39 14.97 6.68 0.16
N PHE A 40 16.08 6.42 -0.50
CA PHE A 40 16.91 5.27 -0.18
C PHE A 40 18.17 5.73 0.55
N ALA A 41 18.60 4.95 1.53
CA ALA A 41 19.88 5.14 2.21
C ALA A 41 21.07 4.56 1.41
N PHE A 42 20.85 4.10 0.18
CA PHE A 42 21.88 3.49 -0.65
C PHE A 42 22.72 4.57 -1.36
N GLU A 43 24.04 4.40 -1.38
CA GLU A 43 24.96 5.41 -1.94
C GLU A 43 24.71 5.75 -3.41
N ARG A 44 24.16 4.80 -4.19
CA ARG A 44 24.00 4.94 -5.64
C ARG A 44 22.60 5.35 -6.09
N ILE A 45 21.57 5.10 -5.31
CA ILE A 45 20.19 5.50 -5.63
C ILE A 45 19.78 6.51 -4.56
N LYS A 46 19.72 7.79 -4.91
CA LYS A 46 19.36 8.84 -3.95
C LYS A 46 17.86 8.81 -3.65
N SER A 47 17.06 8.73 -4.71
CA SER A 47 15.62 8.76 -4.60
C SER A 47 14.95 8.10 -5.79
N MET A 48 13.72 7.68 -5.57
CA MET A 48 12.77 7.29 -6.61
C MET A 48 11.45 7.99 -6.34
N MET A 49 10.80 8.44 -7.38
CA MET A 49 9.48 9.03 -7.32
C MET A 49 8.59 8.24 -8.26
N LEU A 50 7.49 7.70 -7.72
CA LEU A 50 6.42 7.14 -8.51
C LEU A 50 5.36 8.21 -8.76
N PHE A 51 4.79 8.23 -9.96
CA PHE A 51 3.71 9.12 -10.35
C PHE A 51 2.55 8.31 -10.90
N ASN A 52 1.34 8.87 -10.80
CA ASN A 52 0.11 8.27 -11.34
C ASN A 52 -0.01 6.81 -10.90
N VAL A 53 0.21 6.55 -9.61
CA VAL A 53 0.21 5.19 -9.06
C VAL A 53 -1.22 4.71 -9.01
N ILE A 54 -1.47 3.53 -9.57
CA ILE A 54 -2.76 2.86 -9.57
C ILE A 54 -2.55 1.47 -8.99
N ILE A 55 -3.21 1.17 -7.88
CA ILE A 55 -3.09 -0.10 -7.17
C ILE A 55 -4.41 -0.86 -7.31
N TYR A 56 -4.33 -2.10 -7.81
CA TYR A 56 -5.45 -3.03 -7.91
C TYR A 56 -5.29 -4.22 -6.96
N GLY A 57 -6.41 -4.81 -6.58
CA GLY A 57 -6.47 -6.03 -5.75
C GLY A 57 -6.40 -5.75 -4.26
N LEU A 58 -6.41 -4.48 -3.84
CA LEU A 58 -6.46 -4.11 -2.42
C LEU A 58 -7.74 -4.62 -1.76
N MET A 59 -8.82 -4.81 -2.52
CA MET A 59 -10.07 -5.35 -2.01
C MET A 59 -10.13 -6.88 -2.04
N ASP A 60 -9.11 -7.58 -2.51
CA ASP A 60 -9.05 -9.05 -2.50
C ASP A 60 -8.37 -9.62 -1.24
N TYR A 61 -8.20 -8.79 -0.21
CA TYR A 61 -7.59 -9.20 1.05
C TYR A 61 -8.44 -10.21 1.84
N LYS A 62 -7.75 -11.05 2.59
CA LYS A 62 -8.28 -11.93 3.64
C LYS A 62 -7.60 -11.58 4.96
N ILE A 63 -8.37 -11.46 6.02
CA ILE A 63 -7.83 -11.26 7.37
C ILE A 63 -7.69 -12.64 8.01
N ASN A 64 -6.46 -13.02 8.29
CA ASN A 64 -6.17 -14.30 8.92
C ASN A 64 -6.17 -14.19 10.45
N ASN A 65 -5.82 -13.03 10.98
CA ASN A 65 -5.70 -12.79 12.41
C ASN A 65 -5.93 -11.31 12.74
N VAL A 66 -6.53 -11.07 13.90
CA VAL A 66 -6.72 -9.74 14.49
C VAL A 66 -6.34 -9.83 15.95
N MET A 67 -5.50 -8.91 16.42
CA MET A 67 -5.10 -8.78 17.81
C MET A 67 -5.37 -7.35 18.25
N ALA A 68 -5.97 -7.19 19.42
CA ALA A 68 -6.07 -5.91 20.09
C ALA A 68 -5.40 -6.01 21.44
N ASN A 69 -4.71 -4.95 21.87
CA ASN A 69 -4.27 -4.87 23.26
C ASN A 69 -5.47 -4.67 24.21
N TYR A 70 -5.25 -4.80 25.52
CA TYR A 70 -6.34 -4.78 26.51
C TYR A 70 -7.15 -3.47 26.49
N GLU A 71 -6.51 -2.36 26.17
CA GLU A 71 -7.12 -1.03 26.09
C GLU A 71 -7.68 -0.70 24.69
N VAL A 72 -7.50 -1.61 23.72
CA VAL A 72 -7.84 -1.42 22.30
C VAL A 72 -7.16 -0.19 21.66
N SER A 73 -6.12 0.34 22.29
CA SER A 73 -5.31 1.46 21.77
C SER A 73 -4.42 1.05 20.60
N MET A 74 -4.22 -0.26 20.43
CA MET A 74 -3.50 -0.83 19.29
C MET A 74 -4.30 -2.01 18.73
N ILE A 75 -4.66 -1.90 17.45
CA ILE A 75 -5.25 -3.00 16.69
C ILE A 75 -4.25 -3.42 15.63
N THR A 76 -3.94 -4.70 15.63
CA THR A 76 -3.02 -5.34 14.70
C THR A 76 -3.80 -6.37 13.90
N PHE A 77 -3.62 -6.36 12.58
CA PHE A 77 -4.23 -7.34 11.70
C PHE A 77 -3.22 -7.89 10.70
N ASP A 78 -3.35 -9.20 10.45
CA ASP A 78 -2.59 -9.91 9.44
C ASP A 78 -3.48 -10.03 8.19
N ALA A 79 -3.20 -9.19 7.21
CA ALA A 79 -3.92 -9.15 5.94
C ALA A 79 -3.13 -9.88 4.85
N TYR A 80 -3.76 -10.84 4.20
CA TYR A 80 -3.22 -11.57 3.07
C TYR A 80 -3.87 -11.11 1.78
N PHE A 81 -3.08 -10.77 0.77
CA PHE A 81 -3.55 -10.41 -0.56
C PHE A 81 -3.10 -11.47 -1.55
N GLY A 82 -4.06 -12.03 -2.30
CA GLY A 82 -3.76 -13.06 -3.31
C GLY A 82 -2.89 -12.50 -4.43
N GLN A 83 -3.27 -11.32 -4.93
CA GLN A 83 -2.54 -10.58 -5.94
C GLN A 83 -2.74 -9.08 -5.73
N LEU A 84 -1.66 -8.31 -5.73
CA LEU A 84 -1.67 -6.86 -5.89
C LEU A 84 -0.98 -6.50 -7.19
N SER A 85 -1.58 -5.58 -7.96
CA SER A 85 -0.95 -5.05 -9.17
C SER A 85 -0.79 -3.54 -9.03
N VAL A 86 0.45 -3.06 -9.13
CA VAL A 86 0.78 -1.64 -9.03
C VAL A 86 1.27 -1.16 -10.38
N TYR A 87 0.56 -0.17 -10.94
CA TYR A 87 0.94 0.54 -12.15
C TYR A 87 1.41 1.94 -11.79
N ALA A 88 2.56 2.36 -12.30
CA ALA A 88 3.06 3.71 -12.04
C ALA A 88 4.01 4.17 -13.14
N ASP A 89 4.14 5.48 -13.31
CA ASP A 89 5.32 6.07 -13.94
C ASP A 89 6.41 6.25 -12.88
N PHE A 90 7.69 6.22 -13.28
CA PHE A 90 8.78 6.38 -12.30
C PHE A 90 9.90 7.30 -12.79
N MET A 91 10.51 7.98 -11.83
CA MET A 91 11.77 8.70 -11.97
C MET A 91 12.73 8.24 -10.87
N ILE A 92 13.96 7.88 -11.25
CA ILE A 92 15.02 7.47 -10.32
C ILE A 92 16.19 8.45 -10.47
N ASP A 93 16.67 9.00 -9.35
CA ASP A 93 17.91 9.77 -9.27
C ASP A 93 19.04 8.85 -8.79
N TYR A 94 20.04 8.63 -9.64
CA TYR A 94 21.16 7.74 -9.36
C TYR A 94 22.52 8.43 -9.55
N ILE A 95 23.49 8.03 -8.73
CA ILE A 95 24.89 8.44 -8.81
C ILE A 95 25.71 7.26 -9.34
N SER A 96 26.49 7.48 -10.41
CA SER A 96 27.42 6.47 -10.90
C SER A 96 28.71 6.40 -10.07
N GLU A 97 29.52 5.38 -10.33
CA GLU A 97 30.86 5.22 -9.72
C GLU A 97 31.81 6.39 -10.01
N GLN A 98 31.53 7.18 -11.04
CA GLN A 98 32.30 8.38 -11.38
C GLN A 98 31.73 9.66 -10.73
N ASN A 99 30.87 9.50 -9.72
CA ASN A 99 30.16 10.58 -9.03
C ASN A 99 29.34 11.47 -9.98
N ARG A 100 28.83 10.89 -11.07
CA ARG A 100 27.97 11.60 -12.03
C ARG A 100 26.51 11.34 -11.68
N HIS A 101 25.72 12.41 -11.74
CA HIS A 101 24.28 12.38 -11.51
C HIS A 101 23.52 12.02 -12.78
N PHE A 102 22.52 11.16 -12.63
CA PHE A 102 21.68 10.75 -13.72
C PHE A 102 20.24 10.60 -13.25
N LYS A 103 19.31 10.94 -14.15
CA LYS A 103 17.88 10.71 -13.96
C LYS A 103 17.40 9.70 -14.99
N ILE A 104 16.84 8.59 -14.51
CA ILE A 104 16.15 7.62 -15.35
C ILE A 104 14.67 7.89 -15.18
N SER A 105 13.94 8.04 -16.28
CA SER A 105 12.48 8.05 -16.26
C SER A 105 11.95 7.03 -17.25
N ARG A 106 10.86 6.36 -16.87
CA ARG A 106 10.06 5.56 -17.78
C ARG A 106 8.60 5.76 -17.48
N LYS A 107 7.82 5.62 -18.55
CA LYS A 107 6.38 5.44 -18.45
C LYS A 107 6.11 3.98 -18.17
N PHE A 108 5.31 3.73 -17.14
CA PHE A 108 4.77 2.42 -16.82
C PHE A 108 5.77 1.37 -16.28
N ILE A 109 5.65 1.08 -14.99
CA ILE A 109 6.08 -0.17 -14.34
C ILE A 109 4.82 -0.92 -13.90
N ASN A 110 4.81 -2.24 -14.08
CA ASN A 110 3.81 -3.12 -13.47
C ASN A 110 4.52 -3.98 -12.42
N ILE A 111 4.18 -3.81 -11.16
CA ILE A 111 4.67 -4.62 -10.05
C ILE A 111 3.54 -5.53 -9.60
N ILE A 112 3.76 -6.83 -9.71
CA ILE A 112 2.81 -7.84 -9.25
C ILE A 112 3.36 -8.45 -7.96
N VAL A 113 2.63 -8.27 -6.86
CA VAL A 113 2.93 -8.91 -5.58
C VAL A 113 1.95 -10.06 -5.40
N ILE A 114 2.47 -11.28 -5.26
CA ILE A 114 1.67 -12.51 -5.15
C ILE A 114 1.90 -13.11 -3.77
N ASN A 115 0.81 -13.55 -3.13
CA ASN A 115 0.84 -14.30 -1.87
C ASN A 115 1.60 -13.60 -0.73
N HIS A 116 1.30 -12.33 -0.48
CA HIS A 116 1.99 -11.58 0.57
C HIS A 116 1.07 -11.30 1.75
N SER A 117 1.62 -11.48 2.95
CA SER A 117 0.99 -11.14 4.21
C SER A 117 1.59 -9.83 4.72
N PHE A 118 0.75 -8.87 5.04
CA PHE A 118 1.14 -7.61 5.64
C PHE A 118 0.71 -7.61 7.11
N HIS A 119 1.65 -7.18 7.96
CA HIS A 119 1.37 -6.91 9.36
C HIS A 119 1.08 -5.42 9.50
N ILE A 120 -0.16 -5.07 9.82
CA ILE A 120 -0.59 -3.67 9.89
C ILE A 120 -0.99 -3.38 11.33
N SER A 121 -0.41 -2.33 11.89
CA SER A 121 -0.71 -1.85 13.24
C SER A 121 -1.27 -0.44 13.16
N GLN A 122 -2.48 -0.26 13.69
CA GLN A 122 -3.10 1.04 13.84
C GLN A 122 -3.09 1.44 15.31
N ILE A 123 -2.60 2.64 15.59
CA ILE A 123 -2.67 3.29 16.90
C ILE A 123 -3.89 4.22 16.85
N SER A 124 -4.84 4.02 17.76
CA SER A 124 -6.05 4.85 17.88
C SER A 124 -5.79 6.14 18.66
#